data_AF-A0A373MT34-F1
#
_entry.id   AF-A0A373MT34-F1
#
_cell.length_a   1.000
_cell.length_b   1.000
_cell.length_c   1.000
_cell.angle_alpha   90.00
_cell.angle_beta   90.00
_cell.angle_gamma   90.00
#
_symmetry.space_group_name_H-M   'P 1'
#
loop_
_entity.id
_entity.type
_entity.pdbx_description
1 polymer ?
#
loop_
_entity_poly.entity_id
_entity_poly.type
_entity_poly.pdbx_seq_one_letter_code
_entity_poly.pdbx_strand_id
1 'polypeptide(L)' 'MARKTPKDGKEENIRVRVTPEQKQRLVEYAERHYQSMSGVVCQALDLLYAREEQQNNKE' A
#
# COMPACT_ATOMS: atom_id res chain seq x y z
N MET A 1 -9.13 18.44 -14.52
CA MET A 1 -9.17 18.75 -13.07
C MET A 1 -7.74 18.78 -12.56
N ALA A 2 -7.25 19.95 -12.15
CA ALA A 2 -5.90 20.08 -11.59
C ALA A 2 -5.89 19.47 -10.18
N ARG A 3 -5.22 18.31 -10.03
CA ARG A 3 -5.00 17.71 -8.71
C ARG A 3 -4.13 18.67 -7.90
N LYS A 4 -4.70 19.22 -6.82
CA LYS A 4 -3.96 20.04 -5.85
C LYS A 4 -2.77 19.22 -5.38
N THR A 5 -1.56 19.72 -5.60
CA THR A 5 -0.37 19.24 -4.91
C THR A 5 -0.51 19.56 -3.42
N PRO A 6 -0.44 18.58 -2.51
CA PRO A 6 -0.46 18.87 -1.09
C PRO A 6 0.80 19.67 -0.72
N LYS A 7 0.58 20.96 -0.42
CA LYS A 7 1.54 21.85 0.25
C LYS A 7 1.40 21.64 1.75
N ASP A 8 2.07 20.61 2.27
CA ASP A 8 2.55 20.50 3.65
C ASP A 8 3.20 19.11 3.74
N GLY A 9 4.47 19.02 4.12
CA GLY A 9 5.21 17.77 4.28
C GLY A 9 4.75 16.91 5.46
N LYS A 10 3.43 16.84 5.69
CA LYS A 10 2.80 15.92 6.63
C LYS A 10 2.37 14.70 5.82
N GLU A 11 3.27 13.74 5.67
CA GLU A 11 2.88 12.41 5.25
C GLU A 11 1.75 11.95 6.19
N GLU A 12 0.54 11.79 5.68
CA GLU A 12 -0.58 11.27 6.47
C GLU A 12 -0.26 9.82 6.84
N ASN A 13 0.28 9.62 8.05
CA ASN A 13 0.68 8.30 8.50
C ASN A 13 -0.54 7.51 8.97
N ILE A 14 -0.76 6.35 8.34
CA ILE A 14 -1.74 5.38 8.81
C ILE A 14 -1.08 4.38 9.78
N ARG A 15 -1.80 4.01 10.84
CA ARG A 15 -1.39 2.92 11.73
C ARG A 15 -2.18 1.67 11.40
N VAL A 16 -1.48 0.65 10.93
CA VAL A 16 -2.06 -0.67 10.63
C VAL A 16 -1.73 -1.63 11.75
N ARG A 17 -2.75 -2.31 12.29
CA ARG A 17 -2.54 -3.41 13.24
C ARG A 17 -2.38 -4.71 12.47
N VAL A 18 -1.31 -5.43 12.74
CA VAL A 18 -1.00 -6.74 12.17
C VAL A 18 -0.53 -7.67 13.28
N THR A 19 -0.70 -8.98 13.09
CA THR A 19 -0.12 -9.97 14.00
C THR A 19 1.41 -10.01 13.84
N PRO A 20 2.17 -10.51 14.83
CA PRO A 20 3.62 -10.64 14.71
C PRO A 20 4.02 -11.52 13.51
N GLU A 21 3.28 -12.58 13.23
CA GLU A 21 3.54 -13.47 12.10
C GLU A 21 3.32 -12.77 10.75
N GLN A 22 2.24 -11.97 10.63
CA GLN A 22 1.99 -11.17 9.43
C GLN A 22 3.07 -10.10 9.23
N LYS A 23 3.53 -9.46 10.31
CA LYS A 23 4.65 -8.51 10.26
C LYS A 23 5.91 -9.19 9.75
N GLN A 24 6.23 -10.39 10.25
CA GLN A 24 7.45 -11.10 9.85
C GLN A 24 7.42 -11.45 8.36
N ARG A 25 6.31 -11.98 7.85
CA ARG A 25 6.14 -12.25 6.41
C ARG A 25 6.29 -10.99 5.56
N LEU A 26 5.76 -9.85 6.02
CA LEU A 26 5.88 -8.57 5.32
C LEU A 26 7.33 -8.07 5.28
N VAL A 27 8.06 -8.21 6.40
CA VAL A 27 9.49 -7.86 6.49
C VAL A 27 10.31 -8.73 5.54
N GLU A 28 10.16 -10.06 5.61
CA GLU A 28 10.89 -11.00 4.75
C GLU A 28 10.65 -10.72 3.26
N TYR A 29 9.40 -10.41 2.90
CA TYR A 29 9.04 -10.07 1.52
C TYR A 29 9.70 -8.76 1.08
N ALA A 30 9.66 -7.73 1.93
CA ALA A 30 10.28 -6.44 1.66
C ALA A 30 11.80 -6.56 1.48
N GLU A 31 12.47 -7.33 2.35
CA GLU A 31 13.92 -7.57 2.27
C GLU A 31 14.31 -8.32 1.00
N ARG A 32 13.58 -9.38 0.62
CA ARG A 32 13.84 -10.14 -0.61
C ARG A 32 13.72 -9.32 -1.88
N HIS A 33 12.87 -8.30 -1.87
CA HIS A 33 12.63 -7.43 -3.01
C HIS A 33 13.39 -6.10 -2.94
N TYR A 34 14.23 -5.90 -1.92
CA TYR A 34 14.97 -4.65 -1.69
C TYR A 34 14.05 -3.41 -1.64
N GLN A 35 12.87 -3.57 -1.03
CA GLN A 35 11.88 -2.51 -0.90
C GLN A 35 11.62 -2.15 0.55
N SER A 36 11.16 -0.93 0.79
CA SER A 36 10.68 -0.53 2.11
C SER A 36 9.32 -1.14 2.40
N MET A 37 9.03 -1.40 3.68
CA MET A 37 7.76 -1.96 4.14
C MET A 37 6.55 -1.15 3.66
N SER A 38 6.64 0.18 3.70
CA SER A 38 5.58 1.06 3.17
C SER A 38 5.38 0.88 1.67
N GLY A 39 6.47 0.71 0.91
CA GLY A 39 6.40 0.51 -0.54
C GLY A 39 5.66 -0.78 -0.90
N VAL A 40 6.00 -1.87 -0.21
CA VAL A 40 5.31 -3.17 -0.38
C VAL A 40 3.82 -3.06 -0.06
N VAL A 41 3.46 -2.38 1.04
CA VAL A 41 2.05 -2.21 1.43
C VAL A 41 1.31 -1.35 0.41
N CYS A 42 1.88 -0.22 -0.03
CA CYS A 42 1.26 0.63 -1.05
C CYS A 42 1.02 -0.13 -2.36
N GLN A 43 2.01 -0.88 -2.85
CA GLN A 43 1.86 -1.67 -4.07
C GLN A 43 0.80 -2.76 -3.93
N ALA A 44 0.73 -3.42 -2.77
CA ALA A 44 -0.32 -4.41 -2.52
C ALA A 44 -1.71 -3.76 -2.54
N LEU A 45 -1.86 -2.56 -1.98
CA LEU A 45 -3.11 -1.79 -2.04
C LEU A 45 -3.48 -1.40 -3.47
N ASP A 46 -2.53 -0.90 -4.27
CA ASP A 46 -2.76 -0.56 -5.68
C ASP A 46 -3.29 -1.76 -6.48
N LEU A 47 -2.71 -2.96 -6.26
CA LEU A 47 -3.16 -4.19 -6.90
C LEU A 47 -4.58 -4.61 -6.48
N LEU A 48 -4.95 -4.39 -5.22
CA LEU A 48 -6.30 -4.68 -4.72
C LEU A 48 -7.33 -3.74 -5.33
N TYR A 49 -7.04 -2.43 -5.35
CA TYR A 49 -7.92 -1.42 -5.96
C TYR A 49 -8.08 -1.66 -7.47
N ALA A 50 -7.00 -1.92 -8.19
CA ALA A 50 -7.06 -2.22 -9.62
C ALA A 50 -7.91 -3.46 -9.92
N ARG A 51 -7.89 -4.47 -9.04
CA ARG A 51 -8.74 -5.67 -9.16
C ARG A 51 -10.20 -5.36 -8.90
N GLU A 52 -10.50 -4.54 -7.90
CA GLU A 52 -11.86 -4.12 -7.56
C GLU A 52 -12.49 -3.32 -8.71
N GLU A 53 -11.75 -2.35 -9.28
CA GLU A 53 -12.20 -1.57 -10.44
C GLU A 53 -12.47 -2.45 -11.68
N GLN A 54 -11.61 -3.45 -11.93
CA GLN A 54 -11.80 -4.39 -13.04
C GLN A 54 -13.00 -5.32 -12.85
N GLN A 55 -13.34 -5.69 -11.61
CA GLN A 55 -14.53 -6.48 -11.32
C GLN A 55 -15.80 -5.64 -11.41
N ASN A 56 -15.77 -4.41 -10.89
CA ASN A 56 -16.91 -3.50 -10.90
C ASN A 56 -17.29 -3.05 -12.32
N ASN A 57 -16.34 -2.94 -13.24
CA ASN A 57 -16.61 -2.60 -14.64
C ASN A 57 -17.09 -3.79 -15.50
N LYS A 58 -17.35 -4.94 -14.87
CA LYS A 58 -17.89 -6.16 -15.50
C LYS A 58 -19.31 -6.50 -15.06
N GLU A 59 -19.88 -5.71 -14.15
CA GLU A 59 -21.30 -5.73 -13.75
C GLU A 59 -22.07 -4.66 -14.54
#